data_AF-A0A538D764-F1
#
_entry.id   AF-A0A538D764-F1
#
_cell.length_a   1.000
_cell.length_b   1.000
_cell.length_c   1.000
_cell.angle_alpha   90.00
_cell.angle_beta   90.00
_cell.angle_gamma   90.00
#
_symmetry.space_group_name_H-M   'P 1'
#
loop_
_entity.id
_entity.type
_entity.pdbx_description
1 polymer ?
#
loop_
_entity_poly.entity_id
_entity_poly.type
_entity_poly.pdbx_seq_one_letter_code
_entity_poly.pdbx_strand_id
1 'polypeptide(L)'
;MYQCGLAYRRNALENATYYLVMFARAVPGFVPSDEARTVSYSSFERLVERVRRCQEAGQYVDGSPEAMAEVIWGAIHGHVMLELVGMQATDDDPAVRYDRMLALIEQGFRKPEAVRRDSSTG
;
A
#
# COMPACT_ATOMS: atom_id res chain seq x y z
N MET A 1 1.43 8.72 -2.92
CA MET A 1 1.17 7.31 -2.57
C MET A 1 2.25 6.78 -1.63
N TYR A 2 3.52 6.91 -2.01
CA TYR A 2 4.72 6.58 -1.21
C TYR A 2 4.65 6.96 0.29
N GLN A 3 4.32 8.23 0.61
CA GLN A 3 4.22 8.69 2.01
C GLN A 3 3.14 7.97 2.84
N CYS A 4 2.06 7.49 2.21
CA CYS A 4 1.04 6.70 2.91
C CYS A 4 1.58 5.31 3.28
N GLY A 5 2.38 4.71 2.40
CA GLY A 5 3.09 3.47 2.70
C GLY A 5 4.07 3.64 3.86
N LEU A 6 4.89 4.69 3.84
CA LEU A 6 5.82 4.96 4.95
C LEU A 6 5.10 5.17 6.28
N ALA A 7 4.01 5.95 6.28
CA ALA A 7 3.20 6.19 7.48
C ALA A 7 2.57 4.90 8.00
N TYR A 8 2.09 4.02 7.12
CA TYR A 8 1.53 2.72 7.51
C TYR A 8 2.58 1.85 8.20
N ARG A 9 3.76 1.67 7.58
CA ARG A 9 4.85 0.87 8.16
C ARG A 9 5.28 1.43 9.51
N ARG A 10 5.52 2.74 9.60
CA ARG A 10 5.90 3.39 10.87
C ARG A 10 4.86 3.13 11.96
N ASN A 11 3.58 3.38 11.67
CA ASN A 11 2.51 3.15 12.64
C ASN A 11 2.44 1.69 13.10
N ALA A 12 2.62 0.74 12.19
CA ALA A 12 2.61 -0.69 12.52
C ALA A 12 3.79 -1.11 13.40
N LEU A 13 4.99 -0.58 13.13
CA LEU A 13 6.18 -0.85 13.94
C LEU A 13 6.09 -0.21 15.33
N GLU A 14 5.63 1.05 15.41
CA GLU A 14 5.41 1.77 16.67
C GLU A 14 4.31 1.12 17.52
N ASN A 15 3.34 0.44 16.91
CA ASN A 15 2.19 -0.18 17.56
C ASN A 15 2.11 -1.69 17.31
N ALA A 16 3.26 -2.38 17.28
CA ALA A 16 3.37 -3.78 16.88
C ALA A 16 2.39 -4.73 17.60
N THR A 17 2.22 -4.58 18.91
CA THR A 17 1.29 -5.42 19.68
C THR A 17 -0.15 -5.27 19.21
N TYR A 18 -0.63 -4.04 19.00
CA TYR A 18 -1.99 -3.79 18.49
C TYR A 18 -2.16 -4.33 17.08
N TYR A 19 -1.15 -4.15 16.23
CA TYR A 19 -1.14 -4.66 14.86
C TYR A 19 -1.31 -6.19 14.82
N LEU A 20 -0.57 -6.91 15.67
CA LEU A 20 -0.64 -8.37 15.76
C LEU A 20 -1.98 -8.86 16.30
N VAL A 21 -2.60 -8.15 17.25
CA VAL A 21 -3.97 -8.45 17.70
C VAL A 21 -4.96 -8.30 16.55
N MET A 22 -4.86 -7.22 15.78
CA MET A 22 -5.78 -6.93 14.67
C MET A 22 -5.69 -7.93 13.52
N PHE A 23 -4.47 -8.32 13.12
CA PHE A 23 -4.25 -9.03 11.86
C PHE A 23 -3.71 -10.46 12.00
N ALA A 24 -2.90 -10.74 13.03
CA ALA A 24 -2.33 -12.07 13.24
C ALA A 24 -3.25 -12.99 14.06
N ARG A 25 -4.44 -12.51 14.48
CA ARG A 25 -5.35 -13.21 15.39
C ARG A 25 -4.63 -13.73 16.65
N ALA A 26 -3.71 -12.93 17.18
CA ALA A 26 -2.87 -13.29 18.32
C ALA A 26 -3.68 -13.63 19.59
N VAL A 27 -4.95 -13.20 19.67
CA VAL A 27 -5.88 -13.51 20.75
C VAL A 27 -6.92 -14.53 20.26
N PRO A 28 -6.90 -15.79 20.78
CA PRO A 28 -7.90 -16.79 20.44
C PRO A 28 -9.32 -16.29 20.72
N GLY A 29 -10.22 -16.47 19.76
CA GLY A 29 -11.63 -16.06 19.90
C GLY A 29 -11.90 -14.56 19.76
N PHE A 30 -10.88 -13.73 19.53
CA PHE A 30 -11.08 -12.31 19.26
C PHE A 30 -11.76 -12.10 17.91
N VAL A 31 -12.88 -11.38 17.93
CA VAL A 31 -13.61 -10.93 16.74
C VAL A 31 -13.72 -9.40 16.84
N PRO A 32 -13.24 -8.63 15.85
CA PRO A 32 -13.41 -7.18 15.84
C PRO A 32 -14.90 -6.83 15.83
N SER A 33 -15.30 -5.81 16.58
CA SER A 33 -16.66 -5.28 16.50
C SER A 33 -16.95 -4.69 15.10
N ASP A 34 -18.23 -4.59 14.74
CA ASP A 34 -18.64 -3.95 13.48
C ASP A 34 -18.21 -2.48 13.40
N GLU A 35 -18.20 -1.78 14.52
CA GLU A 35 -17.65 -0.43 14.63
C GLU A 35 -16.15 -0.41 14.30
N ALA A 36 -15.36 -1.31 14.88
CA ALA A 36 -13.92 -1.41 14.59
C ALA A 36 -13.66 -1.74 13.12
N ARG A 37 -14.49 -2.60 12.50
CA ARG A 37 -14.43 -2.88 11.06
C ARG A 37 -14.74 -1.63 10.25
N THR A 38 -15.79 -0.90 10.59
CA THR A 38 -16.21 0.34 9.90
C THR A 38 -15.12 1.40 9.96
N VAL A 39 -14.54 1.63 11.14
CA VAL A 39 -13.40 2.56 11.32
C VAL A 39 -12.20 2.12 10.48
N SER A 40 -11.92 0.81 10.42
CA SER A 40 -10.83 0.28 9.59
C SER A 40 -11.06 0.54 8.10
N TYR A 41 -12.29 0.36 7.61
CA TYR A 41 -12.63 0.63 6.21
C TYR A 41 -12.54 2.12 5.86
N SER A 42 -12.82 3.04 6.80
CA SER A 42 -12.63 4.48 6.55
C SER A 42 -11.17 4.86 6.23
N SER A 43 -10.20 4.11 6.78
CA SER A 43 -8.78 4.30 6.46
C SER A 43 -8.44 3.78 5.06
N PHE A 44 -9.08 2.69 4.64
CA PHE A 44 -8.97 2.16 3.28
C PHE A 44 -9.58 3.11 2.25
N GLU A 45 -10.75 3.70 2.52
CA GLU A 45 -11.39 4.68 1.63
C GLU A 45 -10.49 5.89 1.35
N ARG A 46 -9.70 6.35 2.34
CA ARG A 46 -8.71 7.42 2.13
C ARG A 46 -7.59 7.03 1.17
N LEU A 47 -7.25 5.75 1.08
CA LEU A 47 -6.29 5.23 0.10
C LEU A 47 -6.92 5.20 -1.30
N VAL A 48 -8.16 4.73 -1.41
CA VAL A 48 -8.95 4.76 -2.66
C VAL A 48 -9.02 6.18 -3.23
N GLU A 49 -9.35 7.15 -2.39
CA GLU A 49 -9.39 8.58 -2.74
C GLU A 49 -8.04 9.06 -3.31
N ARG A 50 -6.93 8.65 -2.71
CA ARG A 50 -5.60 9.04 -3.21
C ARG A 50 -5.29 8.44 -4.57
N VAL A 51 -5.66 7.18 -4.80
CA VAL A 51 -5.51 6.53 -6.11
C VAL A 51 -6.33 7.26 -7.16
N ARG A 52 -7.61 7.54 -6.86
CA ARG A 52 -8.49 8.24 -7.78
C ARG A 52 -7.94 9.62 -8.18
N ARG A 53 -7.43 10.40 -7.22
CA ARG A 53 -6.79 11.70 -7.55
C ARG A 53 -5.57 11.55 -8.47
N CYS A 54 -4.79 10.48 -8.32
CA CYS A 54 -3.67 10.21 -9.24
C CYS A 54 -4.16 9.84 -10.65
N GLN A 55 -5.30 9.16 -10.77
CA GLN A 55 -5.93 8.87 -12.07
C GLN A 55 -6.52 10.14 -12.71
N GLU A 56 -7.25 10.95 -11.94
CA GLU A 56 -7.80 12.24 -12.38
C GLU A 56 -6.71 13.21 -12.85
N ALA A 57 -5.53 13.18 -12.21
CA ALA A 57 -4.36 13.95 -12.63
C ALA A 57 -3.60 13.35 -13.83
N GLY A 58 -4.08 12.24 -14.41
CA GLY A 58 -3.44 11.56 -15.53
C GLY A 58 -2.11 10.87 -15.20
N GLN A 59 -1.78 10.72 -13.91
CA GLN A 59 -0.52 10.11 -13.47
C GLN A 59 -0.60 8.60 -13.48
N TYR A 60 -1.75 8.04 -13.06
CA TYR A 60 -1.98 6.60 -12.95
C TYR A 60 -2.88 6.09 -14.06
N VAL A 61 -2.66 4.84 -14.48
CA VAL A 61 -3.49 4.12 -15.46
C VAL A 61 -4.96 4.08 -15.04
N ASP A 62 -5.85 4.05 -16.03
CA ASP A 62 -7.29 3.97 -15.79
C ASP A 62 -7.67 2.56 -15.28
N GLY A 63 -8.70 2.48 -14.45
CA GLY A 63 -9.12 1.23 -13.80
C GLY A 63 -9.87 1.48 -12.49
N SER A 64 -10.23 0.41 -11.77
CA SER A 64 -10.89 0.55 -10.46
C SER A 64 -9.89 1.08 -9.41
N PRO A 65 -10.15 2.25 -8.80
CA PRO A 65 -9.30 2.78 -7.74
C PRO A 65 -9.34 1.90 -6.49
N GLU A 66 -10.45 1.19 -6.23
CA GLU A 66 -10.59 0.24 -5.12
C GLU A 66 -9.65 -0.96 -5.31
N ALA A 67 -9.66 -1.58 -6.49
CA ALA A 67 -8.80 -2.73 -6.79
C ALA A 67 -7.31 -2.34 -6.71
N MET A 68 -6.95 -1.17 -7.21
CA MET A 68 -5.59 -0.65 -7.11
C MET A 68 -5.19 -0.36 -5.65
N ALA A 69 -6.08 0.24 -4.87
CA ALA A 69 -5.87 0.47 -3.44
C ALA A 69 -5.72 -0.85 -2.65
N GLU A 70 -6.48 -1.89 -3.03
CA GLU A 70 -6.37 -3.22 -2.44
C GLU A 70 -5.01 -3.87 -2.73
N VAL A 71 -4.50 -3.77 -3.96
CA VAL A 71 -3.14 -4.22 -4.31
C VAL A 71 -2.08 -3.52 -3.45
N ILE A 72 -2.19 -2.20 -3.32
CA ILE A 72 -1.29 -1.39 -2.48
C ILE A 72 -1.34 -1.87 -1.04
N TRP A 73 -2.55 -1.97 -0.48
CA TRP A 73 -2.75 -2.33 0.91
C TRP A 73 -2.25 -3.74 1.18
N GLY A 74 -2.56 -4.71 0.32
CA GLY A 74 -2.09 -6.09 0.44
C GLY A 74 -0.57 -6.21 0.43
N ALA A 75 0.12 -5.50 -0.46
CA ALA A 75 1.58 -5.53 -0.53
C ALA A 75 2.23 -4.90 0.71
N ILE A 76 1.75 -3.73 1.13
CA ILE A 76 2.23 -3.05 2.34
C ILE A 76 1.96 -3.90 3.58
N HIS A 77 0.74 -4.43 3.72
CA HIS A 77 0.32 -5.27 4.83
C HIS A 77 1.20 -6.52 4.93
N GLY A 78 1.39 -7.23 3.82
CA GLY A 78 2.22 -8.43 3.77
C GLY A 78 3.67 -8.15 4.17
N HIS A 79 4.29 -7.10 3.61
CA HIS A 79 5.66 -6.73 3.95
C HIS A 79 5.84 -6.38 5.43
N VAL A 80 4.93 -5.57 5.98
CA VAL A 80 4.95 -5.19 7.40
C VAL A 80 4.74 -6.41 8.29
N MET A 81 3.80 -7.29 7.94
CA MET A 81 3.55 -8.51 8.70
C MET A 81 4.81 -9.39 8.73
N LEU A 82 5.45 -9.64 7.58
CA LEU A 82 6.69 -10.40 7.50
C LEU A 82 7.82 -9.81 8.34
N GLU A 83 7.96 -8.48 8.33
CA GLU A 83 8.93 -7.77 9.17
C GLU A 83 8.63 -7.95 10.67
N LEU A 84 7.37 -7.78 11.09
CA LEU A 84 6.94 -7.90 12.48
C LEU A 84 7.13 -9.30 13.06
N VAL A 85 6.97 -10.36 12.26
CA VAL A 85 7.22 -11.75 12.71
C VAL A 85 8.63 -12.24 12.43
N GLY A 86 9.52 -11.40 11.90
CA GLY A 86 10.90 -11.77 11.60
C GLY A 86 11.04 -12.82 10.48
N MET A 87 10.03 -12.96 9.61
CA MET A 87 10.02 -13.91 8.51
C MET A 87 10.51 -13.24 7.22
N GLN A 88 11.82 -13.08 7.08
CA GLN A 88 12.46 -12.62 5.83
C GLN A 88 13.19 -13.74 5.10
N ALA A 89 13.14 -13.69 3.77
CA ALA A 89 13.85 -14.62 2.89
C ALA A 89 15.27 -14.15 2.52
N THR A 90 15.64 -12.93 2.91
CA THR A 90 16.90 -12.25 2.53
C THR A 90 17.43 -11.44 3.70
N ASP A 91 18.74 -11.21 3.74
CA ASP A 91 19.42 -10.40 4.76
C ASP A 91 19.39 -8.88 4.50
N ASP A 92 18.77 -8.44 3.40
CA ASP A 92 18.61 -7.02 3.08
C ASP A 92 17.81 -6.27 4.16
N ASP A 93 18.20 -5.02 4.41
CA ASP A 93 17.51 -4.09 5.30
C ASP A 93 15.99 -4.04 5.00
N PRO A 94 15.11 -4.30 5.99
CA PRO A 94 13.67 -4.23 5.82
C PRO A 94 13.17 -2.92 5.22
N ALA A 95 13.77 -1.78 5.58
CA ALA A 95 13.41 -0.48 5.04
C ALA A 95 13.72 -0.38 3.54
N VAL A 96 14.89 -0.86 3.12
CA VAL A 96 15.29 -0.87 1.69
C VAL A 96 14.36 -1.77 0.88
N ARG A 97 13.99 -2.94 1.40
CA ARG A 97 13.03 -3.85 0.76
C ARG A 97 11.65 -3.22 0.63
N TYR A 98 11.20 -2.53 1.69
CA TYR A 98 9.92 -1.84 1.70
C TYR A 98 9.88 -0.69 0.70
N ASP A 99 10.92 0.13 0.63
CA ASP A 99 11.05 1.21 -0.34
C ASP A 99 11.06 0.70 -1.78
N ARG A 100 11.79 -0.40 -2.04
CA ARG A 100 11.78 -1.06 -3.34
C ARG A 100 10.39 -1.54 -3.73
N MET A 101 9.65 -2.17 -2.82
CA MET A 101 8.28 -2.61 -3.06
C MET A 101 7.36 -1.42 -3.42
N LEU A 102 7.42 -0.32 -2.65
CA LEU A 102 6.61 0.86 -2.94
C LEU A 102 6.94 1.46 -4.31
N ALA A 103 8.23 1.53 -4.67
CA ALA A 103 8.67 2.04 -5.96
C ALA A 103 8.17 1.19 -7.13
N LEU A 104 8.22 -0.15 -7.00
CA LEU A 104 7.73 -1.07 -8.03
C LEU A 104 6.21 -0.96 -8.23
N ILE A 105 5.44 -0.88 -7.15
CA ILE A 105 3.98 -0.68 -7.22
C ILE A 105 3.65 0.66 -7.87
N GLU A 106 4.32 1.73 -7.45
CA GLU A 106 4.11 3.06 -8.03
C GLU A 106 4.44 3.07 -9.52
N GLN A 107 5.55 2.46 -9.93
CA GLN A 107 5.93 2.33 -11.33
C GLN A 107 4.88 1.54 -12.13
N GLY A 108 4.38 0.44 -11.59
CA GLY A 108 3.37 -0.40 -12.23
C GLY A 108 2.04 0.32 -12.48
N PHE A 109 1.74 1.38 -11.75
CA PHE A 109 0.53 2.18 -11.93
C PHE A 109 0.71 3.40 -12.82
N ARG A 110 1.93 3.87 -13.10
CA ARG A 110 2.12 5.08 -13.90
C ARG A 110 1.61 4.89 -15.33
N LYS A 111 0.93 5.91 -15.88
CA LYS A 111 0.65 5.95 -17.32
C LYS A 111 2.00 6.00 -18.07
N PRO A 112 2.14 5.25 -19.18
CA PRO A 112 3.31 5.39 -20.04
C PRO A 112 3.41 6.84 -20.52
N GLU A 113 4.62 7.39 -20.57
CA GLU A 113 4.82 8.68 -21.22
C GLU A 113 4.38 8.57 -22.68
N ALA A 114 3.54 9.50 -23.12
CA ALA A 114 3.13 9.54 -24.52
C ALA A 114 4.39 9.68 -25.38
N VAL A 115 4.64 8.72 -26.27
CA VAL A 115 5.70 8.82 -27.26
C VAL A 115 5.46 10.11 -28.04
N ARG A 116 6.31 11.12 -27.83
CA ARG A 116 6.31 12.32 -28.64
C ARG A 116 6.64 11.87 -30.06
N ARG A 117 5.64 11.80 -30.94
CA ARG A 117 5.90 11.77 -32.38
C ARG A 117 6.51 13.11 -32.71
N ASP A 118 7.82 13.10 -32.95
CA ASP A 118 8.48 14.24 -33.53
C ASP A 118 7.90 14.40 -34.93
N SER A 119 7.01 15.38 -35.09
CA SER A 119 6.60 15.88 -36.40
C SER A 119 7.76 16.69 -36.95
N SER A 120 8.83 16.01 -37.35
CA SER A 120 9.84 16.56 -38.24
C SER A 120 9.20 16.70 -39.61
N THR A 121 8.66 17.90 -39.85
CA THR A 121 8.27 18.44 -41.14
C THR A 121 9.52 18.60 -42.01
N GLY A 122 9.44 18.19 -43.28
CA GLY A 122 10.47 18.42 -44.30
C GLY A 122 10.46 17.40 -45.40
#